data_AF-A0A848YAY3-F1
#
_entry.id   AF-A0A848YAY3-F1
#
_cell.length_a   1.000
_cell.length_b   1.000
_cell.length_c   1.000
_cell.angle_alpha   90.00
_cell.angle_beta   90.00
_cell.angle_gamma   90.00
#
_symmetry.space_group_name_H-M   'P 1'
#
loop_
_entity.id
_entity.type
_entity.pdbx_description
1 polymer ?
#
loop_
_entity_poly.entity_id
_entity_poly.type
_entity_poly.pdbx_seq_one_letter_code
_entity_poly.pdbx_strand_id
1 'polypeptide(L)'
;MAAVVLILAPLIGVLLQLAVSRSREYQADLNAFQLTGDPMGLASALQTLERKQGALWKSLLLPGGSIPDPSMLRTHPRTEDRVERLHALTPQCEPDLIQAGQLADTPFGSERTTRKPRYRIGGLWY
;
A
#
# COMPACT_ATOMS: atom_id res chain seq x y z
N MET A 1 23.80 -27.34 -22.29
CA MET A 1 23.21 -25.97 -22.28
C MET A 1 21.69 -26.00 -22.12
N ALA A 2 20.92 -26.62 -23.02
CA ALA A 2 19.45 -26.62 -22.95
C ALA A 2 18.85 -27.21 -21.65
N ALA A 3 19.39 -28.32 -21.14
CA ALA A 3 18.89 -28.95 -19.91
C ALA A 3 19.02 -28.05 -18.66
N VAL A 4 20.10 -27.26 -18.57
CA VAL A 4 20.32 -26.33 -17.45
C VAL A 4 19.26 -25.22 -17.47
N VAL A 5 18.95 -24.69 -18.66
CA VAL A 5 17.92 -23.66 -18.83
C VAL A 5 16.54 -24.19 -18.40
N LEU A 6 16.18 -25.41 -18.80
CA LEU A 6 14.90 -26.01 -18.42
C LEU A 6 14.76 -26.21 -16.90
N ILE A 7 15.85 -26.54 -16.21
CA ILE A 7 15.87 -26.69 -14.75
C ILE A 7 15.78 -25.32 -14.04
N LEU A 8 16.45 -24.28 -14.55
CA LEU A 8 16.45 -22.95 -13.94
C LEU A 8 15.23 -22.08 -14.31
N ALA A 9 14.60 -22.34 -15.44
CA ALA A 9 13.44 -21.59 -15.94
C ALA A 9 12.33 -21.37 -14.89
N PRO A 10 11.85 -22.39 -14.14
CA PRO A 10 10.80 -22.17 -13.14
C PRO A 10 11.24 -21.23 -12.01
N LEU A 11 12.50 -21.30 -11.56
CA LEU A 11 13.02 -20.41 -10.53
C LEU A 11 13.05 -18.96 -11.02
N ILE A 12 13.53 -18.75 -12.25
CA ILE A 12 13.56 -17.42 -12.87
C ILE A 12 12.14 -16.88 -13.05
N GLY A 13 11.18 -17.73 -13.46
CA GLY A 13 9.77 -17.36 -13.60
C GLY A 13 9.16 -16.86 -12.29
N VAL A 14 9.41 -17.55 -11.18
CA VAL A 14 8.94 -17.12 -9.85
C VAL A 14 9.55 -15.78 -9.45
N LEU A 15 10.87 -15.61 -9.63
CA LEU A 15 11.55 -14.34 -9.31
C LEU A 15 11.00 -13.18 -10.14
N LEU A 16 10.77 -13.40 -11.44
CA LEU A 16 10.19 -12.40 -12.33
C LEU A 16 8.76 -12.05 -11.91
N GLN A 17 7.93 -13.06 -11.60
CA GLN A 17 6.57 -12.85 -11.14
C GLN A 17 6.53 -12.03 -9.84
N LEU A 18 7.42 -12.33 -8.90
CA LEU A 18 7.56 -11.55 -7.66
C LEU A 18 8.01 -10.11 -7.93
N ALA A 19 8.97 -9.90 -8.84
CA ALA A 19 9.43 -8.58 -9.23
C ALA A 19 8.32 -7.74 -9.89
N VAL A 20 7.58 -8.34 -10.84
CA VAL A 20 6.44 -7.69 -11.50
C VAL A 20 5.33 -7.38 -10.49
N SER A 21 5.02 -8.29 -9.58
CA SER A 21 4.04 -8.05 -8.50
C SER A 21 4.40 -6.81 -7.69
N ARG A 22 5.66 -6.70 -7.23
CA ARG A 22 6.14 -5.55 -6.47
C ARG A 22 6.06 -4.24 -7.27
N SER A 23 6.42 -4.26 -8.54
CA SER A 23 6.32 -3.08 -9.41
C SER A 23 4.86 -2.62 -9.57
N ARG A 24 3.91 -3.55 -9.68
CA ARG A 24 2.48 -3.22 -9.82
C ARG A 24 1.90 -2.60 -8.55
N GLU A 25 2.33 -3.06 -7.37
CA GLU A 25 1.93 -2.45 -6.09
C GLU A 25 2.35 -0.99 -6.00
N TYR A 26 3.59 -0.68 -6.39
CA TYR A 26 4.08 0.69 -6.36
C TYR A 26 3.39 1.59 -7.39
N GLN A 27 3.05 1.06 -8.57
CA GLN A 27 2.22 1.79 -9.54
C GLN A 27 0.81 2.03 -9.01
N ALA A 28 0.23 1.07 -8.28
CA ALA A 28 -1.07 1.25 -7.65
C ALA A 28 -1.02 2.36 -6.59
N ASP A 29 0.04 2.43 -5.76
CA ASP A 29 0.24 3.51 -4.80
C ASP A 29 0.30 4.90 -5.46
N LEU A 30 1.05 4.99 -6.57
CA LEU A 30 1.15 6.23 -7.36
C LEU A 30 -0.19 6.64 -7.96
N ASN A 31 -0.93 5.69 -8.55
CA ASN A 31 -2.26 5.97 -9.10
C ASN A 31 -3.24 6.41 -8.00
N ALA A 32 -3.18 5.78 -6.81
CA ALA A 32 -4.00 6.18 -5.67
C ALA A 32 -3.65 7.59 -5.18
N PHE A 33 -2.37 7.95 -5.14
CA PHE A 33 -1.93 9.31 -4.86
C PHE A 33 -2.45 10.30 -5.92
N GLN A 34 -2.32 9.99 -7.21
CA GLN A 34 -2.81 10.86 -8.29
C GLN A 34 -4.32 11.09 -8.21
N LEU A 35 -5.08 10.07 -7.80
CA LEU A 35 -6.53 10.16 -7.67
C LEU A 35 -6.96 10.92 -6.41
N THR A 36 -6.24 10.77 -5.30
CA THR A 36 -6.66 11.31 -3.99
C THR A 36 -5.98 12.62 -3.61
N GLY A 37 -4.81 12.90 -4.18
CA GLY A 37 -3.97 14.05 -3.81
C GLY A 37 -3.48 14.02 -2.36
N ASP A 38 -3.64 12.91 -1.62
CA ASP A 38 -3.27 12.83 -0.21
C ASP A 38 -2.32 11.65 0.07
N PRO A 39 -1.00 11.85 -0.11
CA PRO A 39 -0.02 10.80 0.14
C PRO A 39 0.04 10.41 1.63
N MET A 40 -0.37 11.32 2.52
CA MET A 40 -0.24 11.16 3.97
C MET A 40 -1.42 10.38 4.54
N GLY A 41 -2.63 10.68 4.06
CA GLY A 41 -3.80 9.84 4.28
C GLY A 41 -3.59 8.41 3.77
N LEU A 42 -2.99 8.25 2.59
CA LEU A 42 -2.69 6.94 2.03
C LEU A 42 -1.68 6.15 2.88
N ALA A 43 -0.61 6.79 3.34
CA ALA A 43 0.37 6.16 4.25
C ALA A 43 -0.27 5.71 5.58
N SER A 44 -1.12 6.54 6.18
CA SER A 44 -1.85 6.19 7.42
C SER A 44 -2.82 5.01 7.20
N ALA A 45 -3.51 5.00 6.06
CA ALA A 45 -4.41 3.91 5.68
C ALA A 45 -3.66 2.59 5.51
N LEU A 46 -2.49 2.60 4.85
CA LEU A 46 -1.64 1.42 4.69
C LEU A 46 -1.20 0.83 6.04
N GLN A 47 -0.75 1.67 6.97
CA GLN A 47 -0.37 1.23 8.32
C GLN A 47 -1.56 0.63 9.08
N THR A 48 -2.76 1.21 8.91
CA THR A 48 -3.98 0.69 9.52
C THR A 48 -4.35 -0.68 8.95
N LEU A 49 -4.21 -0.85 7.63
CA LEU A 49 -4.49 -2.11 6.95
C LEU A 49 -3.52 -3.21 7.37
N GLU A 50 -2.22 -2.92 7.42
CA GLU A 50 -1.20 -3.88 7.84
C GLU A 50 -1.46 -4.43 9.25
N ARG A 51 -1.79 -3.55 10.20
CA ARG A 51 -2.13 -3.97 11.58
C ARG A 51 -3.33 -4.91 11.60
N LYS A 52 -4.39 -4.61 10.82
CA LYS A 52 -5.59 -5.45 10.74
C LYS A 52 -5.29 -6.78 10.06
N GLN A 53 -4.55 -6.77 8.95
CA GLN A 53 -4.22 -7.98 8.21
C GLN A 53 -3.32 -8.91 9.06
N GLY A 54 -2.32 -8.36 9.75
CA GLY A 54 -1.49 -9.12 10.69
C GLY A 54 -2.30 -9.72 11.84
N ALA A 55 -3.30 -9.01 12.37
CA ALA A 55 -4.19 -9.54 13.41
C ALA A 55 -5.08 -10.68 12.90
N LEU A 56 -5.61 -10.59 11.68
CA LEU A 56 -6.43 -11.63 11.06
C LEU A 56 -5.61 -12.91 10.80
N TRP A 57 -4.41 -12.79 10.25
CA TRP A 57 -3.54 -13.95 10.03
C TRP A 57 -3.13 -14.63 11.33
N LYS A 58 -2.83 -13.85 12.39
CA LYS A 58 -2.58 -14.39 13.74
C LYS A 58 -3.78 -15.15 14.28
N SER A 59 -4.99 -14.61 14.09
CA SER A 59 -6.24 -15.23 14.52
C SER A 59 -6.56 -16.52 13.77
N LEU A 60 -6.15 -16.64 12.51
CA LEU A 60 -6.53 -17.76 11.65
C LEU A 60 -5.51 -18.91 11.64
N LEU A 61 -4.20 -18.61 11.69
CA LEU A 61 -3.17 -19.64 11.46
C LEU A 61 -2.57 -20.23 12.75
N LEU A 62 -2.58 -19.53 13.89
CA LEU A 62 -1.87 -19.98 15.10
C LEU A 62 -2.59 -19.57 16.40
N PRO A 63 -3.06 -20.53 17.22
CA PRO A 63 -3.35 -20.23 18.61
C PRO A 63 -2.02 -20.02 19.35
N GLY A 64 -1.64 -18.75 19.60
CA GLY A 64 -0.61 -18.39 20.58
C GLY A 64 0.84 -18.17 20.08
N GLY A 65 1.10 -18.10 18.77
CA GLY A 65 2.46 -17.88 18.24
C GLY A 65 2.56 -16.76 17.21
N SER A 66 3.57 -15.89 17.32
CA SER A 66 3.91 -14.91 16.29
C SER A 66 4.87 -15.53 15.29
N ILE A 67 4.47 -15.70 14.03
CA ILE A 67 5.42 -16.05 12.95
C ILE A 67 6.23 -14.79 12.63
N PRO A 68 7.57 -14.80 12.71
CA PRO A 68 8.38 -13.75 12.10
C PRO A 68 8.17 -13.83 10.58
N ASP A 69 7.52 -12.81 10.02
CA ASP A 69 7.17 -12.76 8.60
C ASP A 69 8.45 -12.76 7.75
N PRO A 70 8.80 -13.85 7.06
CA PRO A 70 10.04 -13.91 6.30
C PRO A 70 9.89 -13.02 5.06
N SER A 71 10.57 -11.87 5.10
CA SER A 71 10.57 -10.82 4.07
C SER A 71 10.79 -11.29 2.63
N MET A 72 11.33 -12.49 2.43
CA MET A 72 11.64 -13.07 1.12
C MET A 72 10.45 -13.76 0.44
N LEU A 73 9.41 -14.13 1.19
CA LEU A 73 8.24 -14.87 0.66
C LEU A 73 6.96 -14.01 0.55
N ARG A 74 7.03 -12.72 0.86
CA ARG A 74 5.90 -11.81 0.66
C ARG A 74 5.66 -11.54 -0.84
N THR A 75 4.40 -11.64 -1.25
CA THR A 75 3.92 -11.31 -2.60
C THR A 75 3.87 -9.80 -2.86
N HIS A 76 3.98 -8.99 -1.82
CA HIS A 76 3.95 -7.53 -1.84
C HIS A 76 5.22 -6.95 -1.18
N PRO A 77 5.64 -5.72 -1.55
CA PRO A 77 6.72 -5.03 -0.86
C PRO A 77 6.34 -4.74 0.59
N ARG A 78 7.34 -4.43 1.43
CA ARG A 78 7.09 -4.07 2.82
C ARG A 78 6.25 -2.81 2.90
N THR A 79 5.38 -2.73 3.91
CA THR A 79 4.49 -1.58 4.09
C THR A 79 5.31 -0.34 4.39
N GLU A 80 6.41 -0.49 5.13
CA GLU A 80 7.37 0.57 5.42
C GLU A 80 7.95 1.18 4.14
N ASP A 81 8.40 0.34 3.19
CA ASP A 81 8.95 0.81 1.90
C ASP A 81 7.90 1.60 1.09
N ARG A 82 6.63 1.18 1.15
CA ARG A 82 5.52 1.88 0.48
C ARG A 82 5.24 3.22 1.14
N VAL A 83 5.17 3.25 2.48
CA VAL A 83 4.96 4.45 3.29
C VAL A 83 6.08 5.46 3.04
N GLU A 84 7.34 5.01 3.04
CA GLU A 84 8.49 5.86 2.74
C GLU A 84 8.38 6.49 1.34
N ARG A 85 8.02 5.71 0.32
CA ARG A 85 7.82 6.24 -1.03
C ARG A 85 6.68 7.26 -1.09
N LEU A 86 5.57 7.03 -0.38
CA LEU A 86 4.47 8.00 -0.31
C LEU A 86 4.91 9.29 0.39
N HIS A 87 5.71 9.20 1.46
CA HIS A 87 6.31 10.37 2.09
C HIS A 87 7.19 11.17 1.12
N ALA A 88 7.94 10.49 0.25
CA ALA A 88 8.72 11.15 -0.79
C ALA A 88 7.89 11.87 -1.87
N LEU A 89 6.59 11.59 -1.99
CA LEU A 89 5.66 12.30 -2.89
C LEU A 89 5.04 13.54 -2.25
N THR A 90 5.12 13.70 -0.93
CA THR A 90 4.62 14.89 -0.20
C THR A 90 5.11 16.22 -0.76
N PRO A 91 6.38 16.39 -1.17
CA PRO A 91 6.85 17.65 -1.76
C PRO A 91 6.16 17.99 -3.09
N GLN A 92 5.58 17.01 -3.79
CA GLN A 92 4.78 17.21 -5.01
C GLN A 92 3.33 17.59 -4.71
N CYS A 93 2.97 17.60 -3.41
CA CYS A 93 1.69 18.01 -2.85
C CYS A 93 1.85 19.37 -2.14
N GLU A 94 2.71 20.27 -2.65
CA GLU A 94 2.46 21.68 -2.36
C GLU A 94 1.14 22.05 -3.05
N PRO A 95 0.16 22.58 -2.31
CA PRO A 95 -1.08 22.98 -2.92
C PRO A 95 -0.76 24.18 -3.79
N ASP A 96 -0.91 24.04 -5.10
CA ASP A 96 -1.21 25.21 -5.91
C ASP A 96 -2.50 25.78 -5.32
N LEU A 97 -2.39 26.80 -4.46
CA LEU A 97 -3.49 27.47 -3.76
C LEU A 97 -4.53 28.02 -4.75
N ILE A 98 -4.18 28.08 -6.03
CA ILE A 98 -4.99 28.50 -7.16
C ILE A 98 -5.83 27.34 -7.76
N GLN A 99 -5.45 26.08 -7.58
CA GLN A 99 -6.09 24.92 -8.24
C GLN A 99 -7.04 24.11 -7.32
N ALA A 100 -6.89 24.21 -5.99
CA ALA A 100 -7.80 23.58 -5.03
C ALA A 100 -9.26 24.03 -5.18
N GLY A 101 -9.50 25.25 -5.68
CA GLY A 101 -10.84 25.74 -6.01
C GLY A 101 -11.44 25.16 -7.29
N GLN A 102 -10.62 24.64 -8.22
CA GLN A 102 -11.09 24.12 -9.51
C GLN A 102 -11.43 22.62 -9.45
N LEU A 103 -10.80 21.85 -8.55
CA LEU A 103 -11.13 20.43 -8.32
C LEU A 103 -12.39 20.24 -7.44
N ALA A 104 -12.78 21.26 -6.67
CA ALA A 104 -13.97 21.27 -5.83
C ALA A 104 -15.28 21.14 -6.65
N ASP A 105 -15.28 21.58 -7.92
CA ASP A 105 -16.45 21.53 -8.81
C ASP A 105 -16.65 20.16 -9.50
N THR A 106 -15.79 19.16 -9.22
CA THR A 106 -16.02 17.79 -9.71
C THR A 106 -16.97 17.04 -8.76
N PRO A 107 -17.88 16.17 -9.25
CA PRO A 107 -18.74 15.36 -8.39
C PRO A 107 -17.99 14.45 -7.39
N PHE A 108 -16.68 14.27 -7.61
CA PHE A 108 -15.76 13.44 -6.82
C PHE A 108 -14.65 14.28 -6.18
N GLY A 109 -14.88 15.58 -5.95
CA GLY A 109 -13.89 16.54 -5.47
C GLY A 109 -12.94 15.96 -4.42
N SER A 110 -11.64 16.17 -4.63
CA SER A 110 -10.54 15.68 -3.80
C SER A 110 -10.44 16.42 -2.47
N GLU A 111 -11.58 16.71 -1.82
CA GLU A 111 -11.59 17.30 -0.49
C GLU A 111 -10.85 16.36 0.44
N ARG A 112 -9.70 16.82 0.94
CA ARG A 112 -8.91 16.09 1.94
C ARG A 112 -9.85 15.74 3.09
N THR A 113 -9.99 14.47 3.42
CA THR A 113 -10.86 14.06 4.52
C THR A 113 -10.33 14.65 5.83
N THR A 114 -11.02 15.67 6.34
CA THR A 114 -10.70 16.31 7.63
C THR A 114 -11.52 15.73 8.77
N ARG A 115 -12.33 14.69 8.49
CA ARG A 115 -13.23 14.10 9.48
C ARG A 115 -12.40 13.47 10.60
N LYS A 116 -12.74 13.84 11.85
CA LYS A 116 -12.12 13.23 13.02
C LYS A 116 -12.55 11.77 13.13
N PRO A 117 -11.63 10.86 13.45
CA PRO A 117 -11.98 9.46 13.57
C PRO A 117 -13.03 9.24 14.68
N ARG A 118 -14.02 8.39 14.41
CA ARG A 118 -15.11 8.08 15.34
C ARG A 118 -15.10 6.60 15.69
N TYR A 119 -15.33 6.28 16.96
CA TYR A 119 -15.45 4.91 17.43
C TYR A 119 -16.85 4.35 17.12
N ARG A 120 -16.92 3.15 16.56
CA ARG A 120 -18.17 2.38 16.35
C ARG A 120 -17.96 0.93 16.77
N ILE A 121 -19.05 0.16 16.85
CA ILE A 121 -18.98 -1.30 17.06
C ILE A 121 -18.20 -1.89 15.87
N GLY A 122 -16.97 -2.35 16.11
CA GLY A 122 -16.01 -2.76 15.08
C GLY A 122 -14.72 -1.93 15.00
N GLY A 123 -14.57 -0.87 15.80
CA GLY A 123 -13.31 -0.13 15.99
C GLY A 123 -13.36 1.35 15.59
N LEU A 124 -12.18 1.92 15.32
CA LEU A 124 -12.00 3.32 14.92
C LEU A 124 -12.20 3.47 13.40
N TRP A 125 -13.03 4.43 12.98
CA TRP A 125 -13.34 4.76 11.58
C TRP A 125 -12.89 6.20 11.28
N TYR A 126 -12.24 6.42 10.14
CA TYR A 126 -11.77 7.73 9.67
C TYR A 126 -12.74 8.35 8.68
#